data_AF-A0A0Q4FJU0-F1
#
_entry.id   AF-A0A0Q4FJU0-F1
#
_cell.length_a   1.000
_cell.length_b   1.000
_cell.length_c   1.000
_cell.angle_alpha   90.00
_cell.angle_beta   90.00
_cell.angle_gamma   90.00
#
_symmetry.space_group_name_H-M   'P 1'
#
loop_
_entity.id
_entity.type
_entity.pdbx_description
1 polymer ?
#
loop_
_entity_poly.entity_id
_entity_poly.type
_entity_poly.pdbx_seq_one_letter_code
_entity_poly.pdbx_strand_id
1 'polypeptide(L)'
;MDETIAAPCCPICGNDRWHDRALPECTHCGLALTDLRFPAEAVRAAIRALLTGGTPATGIALAPHARRNAGWALGLVADGERWRPATAEPHAVTLGMIARAGESARIAGLLHDLAPHFEDRIVLLDGSDADAAALARAVPGARVHAHPLNGDFAAQRNRVQALADGWVLQLDSDETPDAALLGALGWLTAAADRDGLWALGLPRRNWVDGVQAALWPDIQYRLNRAHIRFAGTVHERPVVPFDRTSLALAGAIDHHLARARVIERSRVYEAMSTGAGRPGDEAALLRPFIAAP
;
A
#
# COMPACT_ATOMS: atom_id res chain seq x y z
N MET A 1 -34.00 -12.62 14.36
CA MET A 1 -32.82 -13.45 14.64
C MET A 1 -31.98 -13.46 13.39
N ASP A 2 -31.08 -12.48 13.27
CA ASP A 2 -29.88 -12.63 12.45
C ASP A 2 -28.83 -11.64 13.01
N GLU A 3 -28.41 -11.90 14.26
CA GLU A 3 -27.18 -11.35 14.77
C GLU A 3 -26.03 -12.15 14.15
N THR A 4 -25.80 -11.99 12.84
CA THR A 4 -24.48 -12.26 12.29
C THR A 4 -23.53 -11.30 13.00
N ILE A 5 -22.87 -11.80 14.05
CA ILE A 5 -21.70 -11.15 14.63
C ILE A 5 -20.74 -10.95 13.46
N ALA A 6 -20.52 -9.70 13.07
CA ALA A 6 -19.53 -9.38 12.06
C ALA A 6 -18.21 -10.03 12.48
N ALA A 7 -17.61 -10.83 11.60
CA ALA A 7 -16.34 -11.49 11.90
C ALA A 7 -15.31 -10.43 12.33
N PRO A 8 -14.44 -10.74 13.30
CA PRO A 8 -13.45 -9.78 13.77
C PRO A 8 -12.48 -9.43 12.64
N CYS A 9 -11.91 -8.24 12.72
CA CYS A 9 -10.80 -7.85 11.86
C CYS A 9 -9.54 -8.67 12.21
N CYS A 10 -8.81 -9.08 11.18
CA CYS A 10 -7.53 -9.75 11.33
C CYS A 10 -6.54 -8.86 12.09
N PRO A 11 -5.91 -9.33 13.18
CA PRO A 11 -5.03 -8.51 14.01
C PRO A 11 -3.69 -8.14 13.35
N ILE A 12 -3.41 -8.71 12.17
CA ILE A 12 -2.19 -8.45 11.39
C ILE A 12 -2.42 -7.46 10.25
N CYS A 13 -3.58 -7.49 9.60
CA CYS A 13 -3.82 -6.68 8.40
C CYS A 13 -5.14 -5.90 8.39
N GLY A 14 -6.00 -6.07 9.40
CA GLY A 14 -7.28 -5.39 9.50
C GLY A 14 -8.40 -5.95 8.61
N ASN A 15 -8.13 -6.99 7.80
CA ASN A 15 -9.13 -7.62 6.92
C ASN A 15 -10.21 -8.35 7.74
N ASP A 16 -11.48 -8.14 7.41
CA ASP A 16 -12.64 -8.76 8.06
C ASP A 16 -13.08 -10.09 7.41
N ARG A 17 -12.45 -10.47 6.30
CA ARG A 17 -12.79 -11.69 5.56
C ARG A 17 -11.90 -12.87 5.97
N TRP A 18 -12.55 -14.01 6.19
CA TRP A 18 -11.90 -15.27 6.56
C TRP A 18 -12.40 -16.39 5.65
N HIS A 19 -11.51 -17.27 5.21
CA HIS A 19 -11.86 -18.53 4.57
C HIS A 19 -12.01 -19.62 5.63
N ASP A 20 -13.06 -20.42 5.49
CA ASP A 20 -13.24 -21.62 6.29
C ASP A 20 -12.48 -22.78 5.64
N ARG A 21 -11.21 -22.97 6.02
CA ARG A 21 -10.37 -24.12 5.62
C ARG A 21 -10.29 -25.11 6.79
N ALA A 22 -9.15 -25.78 6.96
CA ALA A 22 -8.88 -26.56 8.17
C ALA A 22 -8.88 -25.68 9.44
N LEU A 23 -8.51 -24.41 9.28
CA LEU A 23 -8.63 -23.35 10.28
C LEU A 23 -9.19 -22.11 9.58
N PRO A 24 -9.94 -21.23 10.28
CA PRO A 24 -10.21 -19.87 9.83
C PRO A 24 -8.92 -19.17 9.38
N GLU A 25 -8.81 -18.88 8.09
CA GLU A 25 -7.63 -18.27 7.46
C GLU A 25 -8.00 -16.89 6.89
N CYS A 26 -7.27 -15.86 7.29
CA CYS A 26 -7.45 -14.53 6.75
C CYS A 26 -7.16 -14.52 5.24
N THR A 27 -8.12 -14.09 4.44
CA THR A 27 -8.03 -14.09 2.96
C THR A 27 -6.98 -13.14 2.40
N HIS A 28 -6.36 -12.34 3.26
CA HIS A 28 -5.46 -11.27 2.90
C HIS A 28 -4.01 -11.58 3.28
N CYS A 29 -3.72 -11.78 4.56
CA CYS A 29 -2.35 -12.04 5.02
C CYS A 29 -2.02 -13.52 5.23
N GLY A 30 -3.01 -14.43 5.16
CA GLY A 30 -2.84 -15.87 5.38
C GLY A 30 -2.66 -16.27 6.85
N LEU A 31 -2.99 -15.39 7.80
CA LEU A 31 -3.03 -15.75 9.23
C LEU A 31 -4.15 -16.78 9.46
N ALA A 32 -3.80 -17.94 10.02
CA ALA A 32 -4.78 -18.95 10.42
C ALA A 32 -4.89 -19.07 11.95
N LEU A 33 -6.12 -19.11 12.46
CA LEU A 33 -6.46 -19.18 13.88
C LEU A 33 -7.45 -20.31 14.16
N THR A 34 -7.40 -20.92 15.35
CA THR A 34 -8.37 -21.97 15.75
C THR A 34 -9.77 -21.46 16.06
N ASP A 35 -9.90 -20.21 16.46
CA ASP A 35 -11.17 -19.56 16.76
C ASP A 35 -11.04 -18.07 16.41
N LEU A 36 -12.14 -17.46 15.96
CA LEU A 36 -12.25 -16.03 15.71
C LEU A 36 -12.67 -15.25 16.98
N ARG A 37 -12.84 -15.89 18.13
CA ARG A 37 -12.93 -15.21 19.43
C ARG A 37 -11.53 -15.03 20.02
N PHE A 38 -10.91 -13.89 19.73
CA PHE A 38 -9.56 -13.59 20.20
C PHE A 38 -9.40 -12.13 20.64
N PRO A 39 -8.53 -11.85 21.63
CA PRO A 39 -8.00 -10.50 21.84
C PRO A 39 -6.92 -10.21 20.79
N ALA A 40 -7.09 -9.15 20.01
CA ALA A 40 -6.15 -8.80 18.93
C ALA A 40 -4.69 -8.70 19.42
N GLU A 41 -4.46 -8.03 20.56
CA GLU A 41 -3.12 -7.89 21.14
C GLU A 41 -2.52 -9.22 21.62
N ALA A 42 -3.35 -10.15 22.11
CA ALA A 42 -2.88 -11.47 22.52
C ALA A 42 -2.40 -12.28 21.30
N VAL A 43 -3.12 -12.19 20.18
CA VAL A 43 -2.69 -12.83 18.92
C VAL A 43 -1.39 -12.21 18.40
N ARG A 44 -1.25 -10.88 18.44
CA ARG A 44 0.00 -10.19 18.03
C ARG A 44 1.18 -10.59 18.92
N ALA A 45 0.99 -10.68 20.23
CA ALA A 45 2.01 -11.13 21.18
C ALA A 45 2.42 -12.59 20.93
N ALA A 46 1.44 -13.47 20.69
CA ALA A 46 1.67 -14.88 20.38
C ALA A 46 2.44 -15.07 19.06
N ILE A 47 2.09 -14.33 18.01
CA ILE A 47 2.84 -14.32 16.74
C ILE A 47 4.26 -13.82 16.96
N ARG A 48 4.45 -12.72 17.72
CA ARG A 48 5.78 -12.21 18.04
C ARG A 48 6.64 -13.28 18.72
N ALA A 49 6.11 -13.96 19.74
CA ALA A 49 6.78 -15.05 20.43
C ALA A 49 7.13 -16.21 19.48
N LEU A 50 6.19 -16.62 18.63
CA LEU A 50 6.43 -17.67 17.62
C LEU A 50 7.58 -17.31 16.67
N LEU A 51 7.63 -16.07 16.19
CA LEU A 51 8.64 -15.61 15.23
C LEU A 51 10.03 -15.42 15.87
N THR A 52 10.11 -15.01 17.13
CA THR A 52 11.38 -14.79 17.83
C THR A 52 11.97 -16.05 18.49
N GLY A 53 11.32 -17.22 18.31
CA GLY A 53 11.78 -18.50 18.83
C GLY A 53 11.32 -18.81 20.26
N GLY A 54 10.26 -18.16 20.72
CA GLY A 54 9.52 -18.56 21.92
C GLY A 54 8.68 -19.82 21.69
N THR A 55 8.09 -20.34 22.76
CA THR A 55 7.20 -21.51 22.69
C THR A 55 6.05 -21.24 21.71
N PRO A 56 5.79 -22.13 20.73
CA PRO A 56 4.68 -21.96 19.82
C PRO A 56 3.38 -21.81 20.60
N ALA A 57 2.70 -20.67 20.43
CA ALA A 57 1.36 -20.50 20.97
C ALA A 57 0.43 -21.50 20.29
N THR A 58 -0.37 -22.21 21.08
CA THR A 58 -1.41 -23.08 20.53
C THR A 58 -2.45 -22.23 19.81
N GLY A 59 -2.99 -22.76 18.71
CA GLY A 59 -4.08 -22.12 17.99
C GLY A 59 -3.71 -21.08 16.93
N ILE A 60 -2.43 -20.93 16.59
CA ILE A 60 -1.95 -20.08 15.50
C ILE A 60 -1.18 -20.91 14.48
N ALA A 61 -1.49 -20.75 13.20
CA ALA A 61 -0.71 -21.30 12.10
C ALA A 61 -0.33 -20.20 11.09
N LEU A 62 0.92 -20.23 10.63
CA LEU A 62 1.45 -19.29 9.64
C LEU A 62 2.18 -20.05 8.53
N ALA A 63 1.61 -20.01 7.32
CA ALA A 63 2.33 -20.40 6.12
C ALA A 63 3.56 -19.49 5.89
N PRO A 64 4.55 -19.86 5.04
CA PRO A 64 5.76 -19.06 4.84
C PRO A 64 5.51 -17.59 4.48
N HIS A 65 4.58 -17.31 3.56
CA HIS A 65 4.21 -15.94 3.20
C HIS A 65 3.50 -15.20 4.37
N ALA A 66 2.66 -15.89 5.13
CA ALA A 66 1.98 -15.34 6.30
C ALA A 66 2.97 -15.00 7.42
N ARG A 67 4.01 -15.82 7.61
CA ARG A 67 5.11 -15.51 8.54
C ARG A 67 5.80 -14.20 8.18
N ARG A 68 6.11 -13.98 6.90
CA ARG A 68 6.72 -12.74 6.43
C ARG A 68 5.82 -11.54 6.65
N ASN A 69 4.58 -11.63 6.16
CA ASN A 69 3.59 -10.56 6.30
C ASN A 69 3.37 -10.18 7.76
N ALA A 70 3.25 -11.17 8.65
CA ALA A 70 3.05 -10.95 10.08
C ALA A 70 4.31 -10.41 10.77
N GLY A 71 5.50 -10.89 10.40
CA GLY A 71 6.76 -10.34 10.89
C GLY A 71 6.90 -8.85 10.58
N TRP A 72 6.69 -8.47 9.31
CA TRP A 72 6.74 -7.07 8.90
C TRP A 72 5.65 -6.21 9.55
N ALA A 73 4.43 -6.73 9.72
CA ALA A 73 3.36 -6.04 10.47
C ALA A 73 3.71 -5.77 11.94
N LEU A 74 4.63 -6.54 12.50
CA LEU A 74 5.10 -6.44 13.88
C LEU A 74 6.44 -5.71 14.01
N GLY A 75 6.96 -5.14 12.92
CA GLY A 75 8.26 -4.47 12.88
C GLY A 75 9.42 -5.44 13.12
N LEU A 76 9.31 -6.66 12.61
CA LEU A 76 10.34 -7.70 12.71
C LEU A 76 10.90 -8.01 11.32
N VAL A 77 12.17 -8.39 11.26
CA VAL A 77 12.84 -8.92 10.05
C VAL A 77 13.44 -10.29 10.33
N ALA A 78 13.45 -11.15 9.32
CA ALA A 78 14.07 -12.47 9.40
C ALA A 78 15.60 -12.37 9.49
N ASP A 79 16.17 -13.24 10.32
CA ASP A 79 17.59 -13.44 10.56
C ASP A 79 17.85 -14.95 10.73
N GLY A 80 18.07 -15.62 9.60
CA GLY A 80 18.04 -17.09 9.52
C GLY A 80 16.66 -17.65 9.82
N GLU A 81 16.57 -18.57 10.77
CA GLU A 81 15.30 -19.20 11.19
C GLU A 81 14.49 -18.37 12.20
N ARG A 82 15.09 -17.31 12.75
CA ARG A 82 14.46 -16.46 13.77
C ARG A 82 14.15 -15.08 13.22
N TRP A 83 13.28 -14.36 13.92
CA TRP A 83 12.97 -12.97 13.64
C TRP A 83 13.49 -12.08 14.76
N ARG A 84 13.95 -10.88 14.40
CA ARG A 84 14.39 -9.86 15.34
C ARG A 84 13.70 -8.52 15.05
N PRO A 85 13.60 -7.61 16.04
CA PRO A 85 13.15 -6.25 15.79
C PRO A 85 13.93 -5.62 14.63
N ALA A 86 13.19 -5.01 13.71
CA ALA A 86 13.77 -4.20 12.67
C ALA A 86 14.39 -2.95 13.29
N THR A 87 15.56 -2.58 12.80
CA THR A 87 16.22 -1.31 13.14
C THR A 87 16.00 -0.33 12.00
N ALA A 88 15.92 0.96 12.30
CA ALA A 88 15.88 1.97 11.25
C ALA A 88 17.15 1.84 10.39
N GLU A 89 16.97 1.87 9.07
CA GLU A 89 18.05 1.78 8.10
C GLU A 89 17.89 2.92 7.09
N PRO A 90 19.00 3.51 6.59
CA PRO A 90 18.93 4.46 5.49
C PRO A 90 18.41 3.79 4.23
N HIS A 91 17.86 4.57 3.30
CA HIS A 91 17.35 4.04 2.05
C HIS A 91 17.54 5.00 0.87
N ALA A 92 17.61 4.43 -0.33
CA ALA A 92 17.63 5.17 -1.58
C ALA A 92 16.32 5.02 -2.37
N VAL A 93 15.19 4.80 -1.67
CA VAL A 93 13.87 4.75 -2.31
C VAL A 93 13.60 6.08 -3.03
N THR A 94 13.23 5.99 -4.30
CA THR A 94 12.75 7.13 -5.07
C THR A 94 11.27 7.35 -4.79
N LEU A 95 10.87 8.58 -4.48
CA LEU A 95 9.46 8.96 -4.48
C LEU A 95 9.03 9.30 -5.91
N GLY A 96 8.11 8.50 -6.46
CA GLY A 96 7.44 8.79 -7.72
C GLY A 96 6.05 9.35 -7.46
N MET A 97 5.67 10.44 -8.11
CA MET A 97 4.33 11.02 -7.99
C MET A 97 3.70 11.19 -9.36
N ILE A 98 2.46 10.76 -9.52
CA ILE A 98 1.64 11.05 -10.71
C ILE A 98 0.57 12.05 -10.28
N ALA A 99 0.45 13.14 -11.02
CA ALA A 99 -0.43 14.23 -10.64
C ALA A 99 -1.00 14.96 -11.86
N ARG A 100 -2.05 15.74 -11.66
CA ARG A 100 -2.64 16.60 -12.70
C ARG A 100 -2.04 18.00 -12.64
N ALA A 101 -1.92 18.67 -13.78
CA ALA A 101 -1.38 20.05 -13.82
C ALA A 101 -2.10 21.03 -12.86
N GLY A 102 -3.42 20.88 -12.69
CA GLY A 102 -4.24 21.71 -11.80
C GLY A 102 -3.98 21.54 -10.30
N GLU A 103 -3.12 20.59 -9.90
CA GLU A 103 -2.88 20.24 -8.48
C GLU A 103 -1.57 20.81 -7.93
N SER A 104 -0.95 21.76 -8.64
CA SER A 104 0.40 22.29 -8.35
C SER A 104 0.62 22.69 -6.87
N ALA A 105 -0.32 23.38 -6.24
CA ALA A 105 -0.20 23.79 -4.83
C ALA A 105 -0.21 22.60 -3.86
N ARG A 106 -1.06 21.60 -4.13
CA ARG A 106 -1.12 20.36 -3.35
C ARG A 106 0.19 19.59 -3.47
N ILE A 107 0.68 19.43 -4.70
CA ILE A 107 1.96 18.74 -4.98
C ILE A 107 3.11 19.43 -4.25
N ALA A 108 3.15 20.77 -4.26
CA ALA A 108 4.19 21.53 -3.57
C ALA A 108 4.19 21.32 -2.06
N GLY A 109 3.01 21.36 -1.42
CA GLY A 109 2.88 21.05 0.01
C GLY A 109 3.32 19.62 0.33
N LEU A 110 2.84 18.64 -0.44
CA LEU A 110 3.18 17.24 -0.22
C LEU A 110 4.68 16.96 -0.39
N LEU A 111 5.31 17.53 -1.42
CA LEU A 111 6.75 17.36 -1.63
C LEU A 111 7.61 18.11 -0.61
N HIS A 112 7.10 19.21 -0.04
CA HIS A 112 7.75 19.88 1.08
C HIS A 112 7.79 18.95 2.30
N ASP A 113 6.64 18.37 2.66
CA ASP A 113 6.51 17.49 3.82
C ASP A 113 7.31 16.19 3.65
N LEU A 114 7.39 15.65 2.42
CA LEU A 114 8.12 14.43 2.11
C LEU A 114 9.60 14.65 1.80
N ALA A 115 10.06 15.89 1.61
CA ALA A 115 11.46 16.20 1.31
C ALA A 115 12.47 15.57 2.29
N PRO A 116 12.23 15.56 3.62
CA PRO A 116 13.18 14.97 4.57
C PRO A 116 13.31 13.46 4.47
N HIS A 117 12.37 12.79 3.79
CA HIS A 117 12.31 11.33 3.71
C HIS A 117 12.84 10.77 2.39
N PHE A 118 12.97 11.58 1.34
CA PHE A 118 13.33 11.11 0.00
C PHE A 118 14.38 12.01 -0.65
N GLU A 119 15.54 11.43 -0.95
CA GLU A 119 16.62 12.13 -1.66
C GLU A 119 16.28 12.34 -3.15
N ASP A 120 15.72 11.32 -3.82
CA ASP A 120 15.24 11.42 -5.20
C ASP A 120 13.70 11.46 -5.25
N ARG A 121 13.18 12.45 -5.97
CA ARG A 121 11.76 12.75 -6.09
C ARG A 121 11.44 13.08 -7.53
N ILE A 122 10.49 12.35 -8.11
CA ILE A 122 10.04 12.49 -9.49
C ILE A 122 8.56 12.83 -9.47
N VAL A 123 8.17 13.88 -10.18
CA VAL A 123 6.77 14.20 -10.47
C VAL A 123 6.52 14.02 -11.96
N LEU A 124 5.52 13.25 -12.31
CA LEU A 124 4.99 13.12 -13.64
C LEU A 124 3.62 13.79 -13.71
N LEU A 125 3.55 14.88 -14.48
CA LEU A 125 2.33 15.67 -14.66
C LEU A 125 1.56 15.23 -15.91
N ASP A 126 0.29 14.89 -15.70
CA ASP A 126 -0.72 14.93 -16.75
C ASP A 126 -0.97 16.39 -17.14
N GLY A 127 -0.18 16.88 -18.09
CA GLY A 127 -0.10 18.27 -18.50
C GLY A 127 0.91 18.51 -19.61
N SER A 128 1.21 19.78 -19.88
CA SER A 128 2.21 20.20 -20.87
C SER A 128 3.60 20.39 -20.26
N ASP A 129 4.63 20.48 -21.11
CA ASP A 129 5.99 20.84 -20.67
C ASP A 129 6.03 22.22 -19.98
N ALA A 130 5.15 23.14 -20.36
CA ALA A 130 5.03 24.44 -19.72
C ALA A 130 4.50 24.32 -18.27
N ASP A 131 3.51 23.44 -18.04
CA ASP A 131 3.00 23.13 -16.70
C ASP A 131 4.08 22.48 -15.84
N ALA A 132 4.83 21.52 -16.40
CA ALA A 132 5.95 20.87 -15.74
C ALA A 132 7.05 21.86 -15.36
N ALA A 133 7.43 22.76 -16.27
CA ALA A 133 8.42 23.79 -15.99
C ALA A 133 7.95 24.78 -14.91
N ALA A 134 6.65 25.09 -14.87
CA ALA A 134 6.07 25.94 -13.82
C ALA A 134 6.13 25.26 -12.46
N LEU A 135 5.71 24.00 -12.37
CA LEU A 135 5.77 23.24 -11.13
C LEU A 135 7.22 23.04 -10.66
N ALA A 136 8.16 22.74 -11.55
CA ALA A 136 9.59 22.56 -11.21
C ALA A 136 10.18 23.77 -10.46
N ARG A 137 9.73 24.99 -10.76
CA ARG A 137 10.15 26.20 -10.04
C ARG A 137 9.58 26.27 -8.61
N ALA A 138 8.42 25.68 -8.37
CA ALA A 138 7.76 25.65 -7.07
C ALA A 138 8.25 24.51 -6.16
N VAL A 139 8.83 23.45 -6.73
CA VAL A 139 9.29 22.26 -5.97
C VAL A 139 10.79 22.00 -6.15
N PRO A 140 11.66 22.87 -5.61
CA PRO A 140 13.11 22.71 -5.76
C PRO A 140 13.58 21.36 -5.23
N GLY A 141 14.45 20.71 -6.01
CA GLY A 141 15.01 19.39 -5.69
C GLY A 141 14.13 18.21 -6.08
N ALA A 142 13.01 18.42 -6.77
CA ALA A 142 12.27 17.35 -7.45
C ALA A 142 12.43 17.47 -8.98
N ARG A 143 12.48 16.32 -9.66
CA ARG A 143 12.50 16.24 -11.13
C ARG A 143 11.07 16.20 -11.64
N VAL A 144 10.66 17.21 -12.39
CA VAL A 144 9.29 17.32 -12.92
C VAL A 144 9.28 17.07 -14.41
N HIS A 145 8.44 16.16 -14.85
CA HIS A 145 8.25 15.79 -16.26
C HIS A 145 6.78 15.88 -16.64
N ALA A 146 6.50 16.22 -17.90
CA ALA A 146 5.15 16.13 -18.45
C ALA A 146 4.96 14.81 -19.19
N HIS A 147 3.78 14.21 -19.04
CA HIS A 147 3.30 13.12 -19.88
C HIS A 147 1.77 13.13 -19.85
N PRO A 148 1.09 13.37 -20.99
CA PRO A 148 -0.37 13.32 -21.03
C PRO A 148 -0.88 11.93 -20.67
N LEU A 149 -1.92 11.84 -19.84
CA LEU A 149 -2.50 10.58 -19.39
C LEU A 149 -3.01 9.74 -20.55
N ASN A 150 -3.66 10.35 -21.53
CA ASN A 150 -4.25 9.67 -22.70
C ASN A 150 -5.11 8.45 -22.33
N GLY A 151 -5.72 8.46 -21.14
CA GLY A 151 -6.51 7.36 -20.61
C GLY A 151 -5.70 6.12 -20.15
N ASP A 152 -4.38 6.18 -20.06
CA ASP A 152 -3.51 5.05 -19.71
C ASP A 152 -2.71 5.32 -18.42
N PHE A 153 -3.22 4.82 -17.30
CA PHE A 153 -2.55 4.97 -16.00
C PHE A 153 -1.30 4.09 -15.88
N ALA A 154 -1.23 2.95 -16.57
CA ALA A 154 -0.03 2.13 -16.60
C ALA A 154 1.12 2.86 -17.30
N ALA A 155 0.85 3.56 -18.41
CA ALA A 155 1.85 4.39 -19.10
C ALA A 155 2.45 5.45 -18.18
N GLN A 156 1.63 6.14 -17.38
CA GLN A 156 2.10 7.10 -16.37
C GLN A 156 3.07 6.43 -15.38
N ARG A 157 2.66 5.31 -14.78
CA ARG A 157 3.52 4.59 -13.82
C ARG A 157 4.82 4.11 -14.45
N ASN A 158 4.73 3.58 -15.67
CA ASN A 158 5.88 3.09 -16.42
C ASN A 158 6.86 4.22 -16.78
N ARG A 159 6.35 5.42 -17.03
CA ARG A 159 7.20 6.59 -17.29
C ARG A 159 7.93 7.03 -16.02
N VAL A 160 7.29 7.02 -14.86
CA VAL A 160 7.97 7.24 -13.56
C VAL A 160 9.05 6.17 -13.34
N GLN A 161 8.71 4.90 -13.53
CA GLN A 161 9.65 3.78 -13.38
C GLN A 161 10.88 3.89 -14.29
N ALA A 162 10.71 4.38 -15.52
CA ALA A 162 11.80 4.54 -16.48
C ALA A 162 12.75 5.71 -16.14
N LEU A 163 12.35 6.60 -15.22
CA LEU A 163 13.14 7.75 -14.79
C LEU A 163 13.84 7.53 -13.45
N ALA A 164 13.59 6.41 -12.79
CA ALA A 164 14.08 6.08 -11.46
C ALA A 164 15.02 4.87 -11.51
N ASP A 165 15.77 4.69 -10.43
CA ASP A 165 16.60 3.52 -10.18
C ASP A 165 16.22 2.87 -8.85
N GLY A 166 16.60 1.60 -8.66
CA GLY A 166 16.38 0.91 -7.38
C GLY A 166 14.91 0.67 -7.05
N TRP A 167 14.49 1.02 -5.84
CA TRP A 167 13.11 0.92 -5.35
C TRP A 167 12.37 2.24 -5.53
N VAL A 168 11.11 2.18 -5.97
CA VAL A 168 10.26 3.35 -6.22
C VAL A 168 8.97 3.20 -5.44
N LEU A 169 8.67 4.17 -4.57
CA LEU A 169 7.35 4.34 -3.97
C LEU A 169 6.55 5.29 -4.86
N GLN A 170 5.54 4.77 -5.57
CA GLN A 170 4.69 5.56 -6.45
C GLN A 170 3.38 5.97 -5.78
N LEU A 171 3.14 7.27 -5.63
CA LEU A 171 1.94 7.83 -5.02
C LEU A 171 1.16 8.67 -6.01
N ASP A 172 -0.14 8.72 -5.84
CA ASP A 172 -0.98 9.75 -6.48
C ASP A 172 -0.87 11.05 -5.65
N SER A 173 -1.24 12.20 -6.24
CA SER A 173 -1.12 13.51 -5.56
C SER A 173 -2.04 13.67 -4.33
N ASP A 174 -3.00 12.77 -4.16
CA ASP A 174 -3.92 12.68 -3.02
C ASP A 174 -3.57 11.52 -2.06
N GLU A 175 -2.38 10.93 -2.18
CA GLU A 175 -1.87 9.87 -1.33
C GLU A 175 -0.66 10.33 -0.49
N THR A 176 -0.62 9.96 0.79
CA THR A 176 0.48 10.28 1.73
C THR A 176 0.89 9.04 2.52
N PRO A 177 2.18 8.67 2.61
CA PRO A 177 2.61 7.57 3.46
C PRO A 177 2.54 7.99 4.94
N ASP A 178 2.12 7.09 5.83
CA ASP A 178 2.15 7.38 7.26
C ASP A 178 3.56 7.26 7.86
N ALA A 179 3.73 7.78 9.08
CA ALA A 179 5.02 7.77 9.76
C ALA A 179 5.59 6.36 9.97
N ALA A 180 4.71 5.35 10.14
CA ALA A 180 5.11 3.96 10.29
C ALA A 180 5.69 3.40 8.98
N LEU A 181 5.05 3.68 7.84
CA LEU A 181 5.57 3.30 6.52
C LEU A 181 6.88 4.02 6.20
N LEU A 182 6.95 5.34 6.44
CA LEU A 182 8.17 6.13 6.25
C LEU A 182 9.33 5.58 7.07
N GLY A 183 9.11 5.29 8.35
CA GLY A 183 10.11 4.66 9.23
C GLY A 183 10.46 3.22 8.84
N ALA A 184 9.64 2.58 8.00
CA ALA A 184 9.84 1.21 7.55
C ALA A 184 10.65 1.06 6.27
N LEU A 185 10.68 2.07 5.41
CA LEU A 185 11.20 1.97 4.03
C LEU A 185 12.59 1.34 3.94
N GLY A 186 13.53 1.73 4.80
CA GLY A 186 14.90 1.21 4.76
C GLY A 186 15.00 -0.27 5.08
N TRP A 187 14.56 -0.68 6.27
CA TRP A 187 14.64 -2.09 6.64
C TRP A 187 13.72 -2.96 5.78
N LEU A 188 12.60 -2.42 5.28
CA LEU A 188 11.67 -3.13 4.43
C LEU A 188 12.29 -3.44 3.06
N THR A 189 12.90 -2.46 2.41
CA THR A 189 13.56 -2.67 1.12
C THR A 189 14.81 -3.53 1.25
N ALA A 190 15.59 -3.38 2.32
CA ALA A 190 16.71 -4.27 2.62
C ALA A 190 16.26 -5.73 2.84
N ALA A 191 15.16 -5.95 3.57
CA ALA A 191 14.58 -7.28 3.74
C ALA A 191 14.04 -7.85 2.42
N ALA A 192 13.38 -7.03 1.62
CA ALA A 192 12.83 -7.42 0.32
C ALA A 192 13.94 -7.83 -0.67
N ASP A 193 15.05 -7.10 -0.71
CA ASP A 193 16.21 -7.45 -1.54
C ASP A 193 16.83 -8.79 -1.11
N ARG A 194 16.98 -9.03 0.21
CA ARG A 194 17.46 -10.35 0.72
C ARG A 194 16.54 -11.49 0.32
N ASP A 195 15.23 -11.26 0.33
CA ASP A 195 14.21 -12.25 -0.01
C ASP A 195 13.97 -12.35 -1.54
N GLY A 196 14.69 -11.57 -2.35
CA GLY A 196 14.58 -11.59 -3.81
C GLY A 196 13.24 -11.11 -4.34
N LEU A 197 12.58 -10.18 -3.63
CA LEU A 197 11.31 -9.58 -3.99
C LEU A 197 11.49 -8.35 -4.88
N TRP A 198 10.51 -8.10 -5.76
CA TRP A 198 10.54 -6.97 -6.69
C TRP A 198 9.37 -6.00 -6.53
N ALA A 199 8.28 -6.44 -5.90
CA ALA A 199 7.07 -5.64 -5.74
C ALA A 199 6.40 -5.91 -4.39
N LEU A 200 6.06 -4.85 -3.68
CA LEU A 200 5.46 -4.91 -2.35
C LEU A 200 4.08 -4.24 -2.38
N GLY A 201 3.07 -4.98 -1.92
CA GLY A 201 1.72 -4.49 -1.69
C GLY A 201 1.65 -3.76 -0.37
N LEU A 202 1.25 -2.49 -0.39
CA LEU A 202 1.10 -1.64 0.78
C LEU A 202 -0.38 -1.46 1.12
N PRO A 203 -0.79 -1.51 2.41
CA PRO A 203 -2.13 -1.13 2.82
C PRO A 203 -2.39 0.34 2.50
N ARG A 204 -3.60 0.64 2.02
CA ARG A 204 -4.09 1.99 1.80
C ARG A 204 -5.35 2.23 2.63
N ARG A 205 -5.33 3.26 3.47
CA ARG A 205 -6.51 3.78 4.18
C ARG A 205 -7.15 4.83 3.30
N ASN A 206 -8.40 4.61 2.92
CA ASN A 206 -9.16 5.59 2.17
C ASN A 206 -9.90 6.52 3.14
N TRP A 207 -9.63 7.81 3.09
CA TRP A 207 -10.29 8.86 3.88
C TRP A 207 -11.23 9.65 2.99
N VAL A 208 -12.54 9.43 3.13
CA VAL A 208 -13.56 10.16 2.37
C VAL A 208 -14.13 11.28 3.24
N ASP A 209 -13.90 12.52 2.81
CA ASP A 209 -14.27 13.74 3.55
C ASP A 209 -13.79 13.70 5.03
N GLY A 210 -12.60 13.13 5.27
CA GLY A 210 -11.98 13.01 6.59
C GLY A 210 -12.41 11.79 7.42
N VAL A 211 -13.27 10.91 6.89
CA VAL A 211 -13.71 9.67 7.57
C VAL A 211 -13.08 8.46 6.89
N GLN A 212 -12.45 7.57 7.65
CA GLN A 212 -11.92 6.33 7.09
C GLN A 212 -13.06 5.47 6.52
N ALA A 213 -12.90 5.01 5.28
CA ALA A 213 -13.88 4.21 4.58
C ALA A 213 -13.69 2.70 4.79
N ALA A 214 -14.77 1.94 4.63
CA ALA A 214 -14.83 0.50 4.87
C ALA A 214 -14.03 -0.34 3.87
N LEU A 215 -13.54 0.25 2.79
CA LEU A 215 -12.58 -0.39 1.88
C LEU A 215 -11.20 -0.45 2.58
N TRP A 216 -11.06 -1.40 3.50
CA TRP A 216 -9.86 -1.63 4.31
C TRP A 216 -9.67 -3.13 4.61
N PRO A 217 -8.44 -3.68 4.48
CA PRO A 217 -7.28 -3.06 3.83
C PRO A 217 -7.47 -3.01 2.31
N ASP A 218 -7.16 -1.87 1.71
CA ASP A 218 -7.06 -1.71 0.26
C ASP A 218 -5.58 -1.86 -0.14
N ILE A 219 -5.20 -2.94 -0.82
CA ILE A 219 -3.78 -3.18 -1.14
C ILE A 219 -3.39 -2.58 -2.47
N GLN A 220 -2.37 -1.73 -2.41
CA GLN A 220 -1.76 -1.15 -3.59
C GLN A 220 -0.29 -1.54 -3.70
N TYR A 221 0.07 -2.16 -4.82
CA TYR A 221 1.47 -2.45 -5.15
C TYR A 221 2.18 -1.16 -5.62
N ARG A 222 2.49 -0.28 -4.67
CA ARG A 222 3.12 1.03 -4.92
C ARG A 222 4.63 1.05 -4.67
N LEU A 223 5.19 0.10 -3.94
CA LEU A 223 6.63 0.01 -3.70
C LEU A 223 7.23 -1.10 -4.58
N ASN A 224 7.88 -0.72 -5.68
CA ASN A 224 8.33 -1.65 -6.72
C ASN A 224 9.76 -1.33 -7.17
N ARG A 225 10.49 -2.32 -7.67
CA ARG A 225 11.75 -2.09 -8.37
C ARG A 225 11.50 -1.29 -9.66
N ALA A 226 12.42 -0.40 -10.02
CA ALA A 226 12.30 0.50 -11.18
C ALA A 226 12.18 -0.23 -12.53
N HIS A 227 12.65 -1.49 -12.63
CA HIS A 227 12.50 -2.29 -13.85
C HIS A 227 11.09 -2.90 -14.02
N ILE A 228 10.26 -2.89 -12.98
CA ILE A 228 8.90 -3.44 -13.04
C ILE A 228 8.00 -2.54 -13.88
N ARG A 229 7.17 -3.18 -14.72
CA ARG A 229 6.22 -2.51 -15.59
C ARG A 229 4.79 -2.84 -15.18
N PHE A 230 3.93 -1.84 -15.29
CA PHE A 230 2.51 -1.92 -15.03
C PHE A 230 1.75 -2.24 -16.32
N ALA A 231 0.65 -2.98 -16.17
CA ALA A 231 -0.30 -3.25 -17.22
C ALA A 231 -1.74 -3.01 -16.73
N GLY A 232 -2.63 -2.71 -17.68
CA GLY A 232 -4.02 -2.34 -17.42
C GLY A 232 -4.24 -0.84 -17.64
N THR A 233 -5.37 -0.50 -18.24
CA THR A 233 -5.73 0.90 -18.56
C THR A 233 -6.09 1.69 -17.29
N VAL A 234 -6.90 1.07 -16.43
CA VAL A 234 -7.34 1.55 -15.11
C VAL A 234 -7.19 0.41 -14.13
N HIS A 235 -6.89 0.71 -12.85
CA HIS A 235 -6.56 -0.30 -11.83
C HIS A 235 -5.35 -1.14 -12.22
N GLU A 236 -4.40 -0.48 -12.85
CA GLU A 236 -3.14 -1.02 -13.33
C GLU A 236 -2.38 -1.74 -12.20
N ARG A 237 -1.73 -2.84 -12.57
CA ARG A 237 -0.96 -3.67 -11.63
C ARG A 237 0.42 -3.92 -12.19
N PRO A 238 1.44 -4.04 -11.32
CA PRO A 238 2.75 -4.49 -11.76
C PRO A 238 2.64 -5.90 -12.35
N VAL A 239 3.31 -6.11 -13.48
CA VAL A 239 3.49 -7.43 -14.10
C VAL A 239 4.72 -8.05 -13.48
N VAL A 240 4.50 -8.92 -12.50
CA VAL A 240 5.54 -9.52 -11.67
C VAL A 240 5.14 -10.94 -11.30
N PRO A 241 6.07 -11.91 -11.31
CA PRO A 241 5.80 -13.26 -10.79
C PRO A 241 5.36 -13.20 -9.33
N PHE A 242 4.32 -13.97 -8.96
CA PHE A 242 3.73 -13.91 -7.63
C PHE A 242 4.75 -14.21 -6.50
N ASP A 243 5.68 -15.13 -6.73
CA ASP A 243 6.77 -15.48 -5.81
C ASP A 243 7.79 -14.35 -5.59
N ARG A 244 7.79 -13.33 -6.45
CA ARG A 244 8.56 -12.09 -6.33
C ARG A 244 7.79 -10.96 -5.67
N THR A 245 6.62 -11.26 -5.10
CA THR A 245 5.77 -10.29 -4.41
C THR A 245 5.54 -10.63 -2.94
N SER A 246 5.21 -9.62 -2.13
CA SER A 246 4.75 -9.81 -0.76
C SER A 246 3.87 -8.64 -0.31
N LEU A 247 3.06 -8.86 0.73
CA LEU A 247 2.38 -7.77 1.42
C LEU A 247 3.32 -7.17 2.46
N ALA A 248 3.56 -5.87 2.36
CA ALA A 248 4.33 -5.10 3.32
C ALA A 248 3.36 -4.35 4.25
N LEU A 249 2.94 -5.05 5.30
CA LEU A 249 1.95 -4.57 6.27
C LEU A 249 2.55 -3.63 7.35
N ALA A 250 3.58 -2.88 6.98
CA ALA A 250 4.30 -1.95 7.86
C ALA A 250 3.84 -0.52 7.57
N GLY A 251 2.90 -0.02 8.37
CA GLY A 251 2.23 1.26 8.11
C GLY A 251 1.23 1.19 6.96
N ALA A 252 0.86 2.36 6.43
CA ALA A 252 -0.09 2.48 5.34
C ALA A 252 0.13 3.75 4.50
N ILE A 253 -0.50 3.76 3.33
CA ILE A 253 -0.74 4.96 2.52
C ILE A 253 -2.11 5.52 2.92
N ASP A 254 -2.21 6.80 3.21
CA ASP A 254 -3.46 7.52 3.42
C ASP A 254 -3.90 8.19 2.11
N HIS A 255 -5.10 7.88 1.65
CA HIS A 255 -5.66 8.37 0.39
C HIS A 255 -6.85 9.29 0.66
N HIS A 256 -6.69 10.56 0.33
CA HIS A 256 -7.59 11.64 0.74
C HIS A 256 -8.56 12.02 -0.37
N LEU A 257 -9.82 11.64 -0.18
CA LEU A 257 -10.84 11.64 -1.20
C LEU A 257 -11.98 12.58 -0.85
N ALA A 258 -12.44 13.35 -1.83
CA ALA A 258 -13.74 14.01 -1.75
C ALA A 258 -14.85 13.01 -2.13
N ARG A 259 -15.97 12.99 -1.41
CA ARG A 259 -17.10 12.12 -1.74
C ARG A 259 -17.60 12.31 -3.18
N ALA A 260 -17.69 13.55 -3.64
CA ALA A 260 -18.09 13.86 -5.02
C ALA A 260 -17.14 13.19 -6.04
N ARG A 261 -15.83 13.18 -5.74
CA ARG A 261 -14.81 12.55 -6.58
C ARG A 261 -14.94 11.03 -6.59
N VAL A 262 -15.32 10.41 -5.46
CA VAL A 262 -15.58 8.96 -5.41
C VAL A 262 -16.66 8.57 -6.42
N ILE A 263 -17.79 9.28 -6.43
CA ILE A 263 -18.93 9.01 -7.32
C ILE A 263 -18.58 9.31 -8.79
N GLU A 264 -17.86 10.40 -9.03
CA GLU A 264 -17.44 10.77 -10.39
C GLU A 264 -16.46 9.75 -10.98
N ARG A 265 -15.45 9.31 -10.21
CA ARG A 265 -14.38 8.44 -10.73
C ARG A 265 -14.93 7.13 -11.25
N SER A 266 -15.90 6.52 -10.56
CA SER A 266 -16.43 5.21 -10.96
C SER A 266 -17.09 5.30 -12.33
N ARG A 267 -17.80 6.40 -12.62
CA ARG A 267 -18.40 6.66 -13.94
C ARG A 267 -17.34 6.87 -15.01
N VAL A 268 -16.30 7.65 -14.70
CA VAL A 268 -15.19 7.92 -15.63
C VAL A 268 -14.43 6.63 -15.94
N TYR A 269 -14.13 5.82 -14.92
CA TYR A 269 -13.42 4.55 -15.08
C TYR A 269 -14.22 3.55 -15.88
N GLU A 270 -15.53 3.41 -15.61
CA GLU A 270 -16.42 2.55 -16.40
C GLU A 270 -16.46 2.98 -17.88
N ALA A 271 -16.45 4.28 -18.15
CA ALA A 271 -16.39 4.81 -19.51
C ALA A 271 -15.03 4.57 -20.20
N MET A 272 -13.93 4.51 -19.44
CA MET A 272 -12.59 4.22 -19.96
C MET A 272 -12.37 2.73 -20.25
N SER A 273 -12.90 1.85 -19.39
CA SER A 273 -12.78 0.41 -19.52
C SER A 273 -13.97 -0.28 -18.85
N THR A 274 -14.70 -1.11 -19.59
CA THR A 274 -15.86 -1.85 -19.06
C THR A 274 -15.50 -2.64 -17.80
N GLY A 275 -16.30 -2.48 -16.74
CA GLY A 275 -16.10 -3.09 -15.44
C GLY A 275 -15.08 -2.39 -14.53
N ALA A 276 -14.39 -1.35 -15.01
CA ALA A 276 -13.42 -0.61 -14.19
C ALA A 276 -14.09 0.37 -13.20
N GLY A 277 -15.39 0.61 -13.30
CA GLY A 277 -16.11 1.43 -12.32
C GLY A 277 -16.17 0.79 -10.92
N ARG A 278 -16.06 -0.55 -10.83
CA ARG A 278 -16.04 -1.33 -9.58
C ARG A 278 -17.07 -0.83 -8.54
N PRO A 279 -18.37 -1.00 -8.78
CA PRO A 279 -19.43 -0.48 -7.90
C PRO A 279 -19.36 -1.02 -6.46
N GLY A 280 -18.79 -2.21 -6.24
CA GLY A 280 -18.52 -2.73 -4.90
C GLY A 280 -17.48 -1.93 -4.12
N ASP A 281 -16.41 -1.48 -4.80
CA ASP A 281 -15.38 -0.63 -4.22
C ASP A 281 -15.96 0.76 -3.92
N GLU A 282 -16.79 1.32 -4.82
CA GLU A 282 -17.52 2.56 -4.57
C GLU A 282 -18.39 2.46 -3.30
N ALA A 283 -19.21 1.41 -3.19
CA ALA A 283 -20.08 1.22 -2.03
C ALA A 283 -19.27 1.10 -0.73
N ALA A 284 -18.12 0.42 -0.77
CA ALA A 284 -17.22 0.31 0.38
C ALA A 284 -16.53 1.64 0.72
N LEU A 285 -16.15 2.44 -0.28
CA LEU A 285 -15.59 3.79 -0.10
C LEU A 285 -16.59 4.77 0.51
N LEU A 286 -17.88 4.64 0.19
CA LEU A 286 -18.93 5.54 0.69
C LEU A 286 -19.47 5.16 2.07
N ARG A 287 -19.02 4.04 2.65
CA ARG A 287 -19.40 3.56 3.98
C ARG A 287 -18.25 3.77 4.98
N PRO A 288 -18.50 4.28 6.20
CA PRO A 288 -17.46 4.38 7.22
C PRO A 288 -16.87 3.02 7.60
N PHE A 289 -15.57 2.98 7.87
CA PHE A 289 -14.94 1.83 8.53
C PHE A 289 -15.39 1.76 9.98
N ILE A 290 -15.85 0.58 10.40
CA ILE A 290 -16.21 0.29 11.78
C ILE A 290 -15.25 -0.81 12.23
N ALA A 291 -14.33 -0.47 13.14
CA ALA A 291 -13.53 -1.50 13.80
C ALA A 291 -14.50 -2.39 14.60
N ALA A 292 -14.42 -3.71 14.39
CA ALA A 292 -15.14 -4.64 15.24
C ALA A 292 -14.71 -4.40 16.71
N PRO A 293 -15.66 -4.40 17.67
CA PRO A 293 -15.36 -4.20 19.09
C PRO A 293 -14.42 -5.27 19.67
#